data_AF-A0A4D5RL08-F1
#
_entry.id   AF-A0A4D5RL08-F1
#
_cell.length_a   1.000
_cell.length_b   1.000
_cell.length_c   1.000
_cell.angle_alpha   90.00
_cell.angle_beta   90.00
_cell.angle_gamma   90.00
#
_symmetry.space_group_name_H-M   'P 1'
#
loop_
_entity.id
_entity.type
_entity.pdbx_description
1 polymer ?
#
loop_
_entity_poly.entity_id
_entity_poly.type
_entity_poly.pdbx_seq_one_letter_code
_entity_poly.pdbx_strand_id
1 'polypeptide(L)'
;MGLTAPLMVLLLASAASTGIAAGICPSVHSIYPCKCISTVLGLRVMCSGVRSPRALTLPFDILAKYPIHTLAMRKINFSITVDLFSGLNLVSIKILNSVYRVSEVTNKAHSTFLNLEEKLEVLEVSHTTLDFGNTNLGAMRRLTKMSIGDSSVDVLRKGWFDGLSDLRTFSISNSKLGHVEDEALSGLANVDTIELRSCHLGIIHRNYFPPIAYKLEELDLSDNKLSWLPDNLFTNMPHLQTVVLSRNAFKVLSPKPWTTWLGQLSRLNLEGNPIVCNHTISWLRHGELKGKVVGRCAEPMELAGMSLAELDDLRYSGRIPRQKHVKERHDEVLDTVGKETASRNYLLKVIQYNNTTLSNSNKNTK
;
A
#
# COMPACT_ATOMS: atom_id res chain seq x y z
N MET A 1 77.89 -34.49 -6.18
CA MET A 1 77.89 -34.93 -4.77
C MET A 1 77.64 -33.66 -3.96
N GLY A 2 76.48 -33.40 -3.33
CA GLY A 2 75.60 -34.33 -2.60
C GLY A 2 76.22 -34.57 -1.21
N LEU A 3 75.59 -34.25 -0.07
CA LEU A 3 74.22 -33.78 0.21
C LEU A 3 74.24 -32.77 1.39
N THR A 4 73.15 -32.02 1.59
CA THR A 4 72.41 -31.96 2.88
C THR A 4 71.17 -31.06 2.75
N ALA A 5 69.99 -31.63 3.00
CA ALA A 5 68.75 -30.90 3.21
C ALA A 5 68.18 -31.36 4.57
N PRO A 6 67.69 -30.44 5.43
CA PRO A 6 67.07 -30.84 6.69
C PRO A 6 65.68 -31.40 6.45
N LEU A 7 65.35 -32.54 7.09
CA LEU A 7 64.01 -33.12 7.05
C LEU A 7 63.01 -32.16 7.71
N MET A 8 62.03 -31.67 6.95
CA MET A 8 60.82 -31.12 7.53
C MET A 8 59.88 -32.27 7.89
N VAL A 9 59.74 -32.57 9.18
CA VAL A 9 58.77 -33.55 9.67
C VAL A 9 57.37 -32.96 9.52
N LEU A 10 56.62 -33.40 8.49
CA LEU A 10 55.19 -33.12 8.40
C LEU A 10 54.45 -33.89 9.51
N LEU A 11 54.21 -33.20 10.62
CA LEU A 11 53.16 -33.57 11.55
C LEU A 11 51.81 -33.40 10.84
N LEU A 12 51.22 -34.52 10.39
CA LEU A 12 49.82 -34.58 9.98
C LEU A 12 48.92 -34.37 11.20
N ALA A 13 48.79 -33.11 11.63
CA ALA A 13 47.70 -32.70 12.49
C ALA A 13 46.40 -32.90 11.70
N SER A 14 45.63 -33.91 12.09
CA SER A 14 44.28 -34.12 11.57
C SER A 14 43.40 -32.95 12.01
N ALA A 15 43.34 -31.92 11.16
CA ALA A 15 42.31 -30.90 11.24
C ALA A 15 40.97 -31.59 11.02
N ALA A 16 40.33 -32.01 12.12
CA ALA A 16 38.93 -32.34 12.14
C ALA A 16 38.18 -31.06 11.78
N SER A 17 37.89 -30.91 10.49
CA SER A 17 37.12 -29.79 9.96
C SER A 17 35.71 -29.88 10.52
N THR A 18 35.49 -29.19 11.64
CA THR A 18 34.16 -28.81 12.14
C THR A 18 33.55 -27.74 11.23
N GLY A 19 33.56 -28.02 9.93
CA GLY A 19 32.86 -27.26 8.92
C GLY A 19 31.38 -27.43 9.16
N ILE A 20 30.79 -26.44 9.83
CA ILE A 20 29.34 -26.27 9.88
C ILE A 20 28.89 -26.16 8.43
N ALA A 21 28.21 -27.19 7.94
CA ALA A 21 27.87 -27.29 6.53
C ALA A 21 26.95 -26.13 6.14
N ALA A 22 27.50 -25.16 5.40
CA ALA A 22 26.79 -23.98 4.96
C ALA A 22 25.54 -24.41 4.17
N GLY A 23 24.37 -24.02 4.64
CA GLY A 23 23.10 -24.38 4.01
C GLY A 23 22.48 -25.72 4.46
N ILE A 24 23.03 -26.43 5.45
CA ILE A 24 22.35 -27.59 6.09
C ILE A 24 21.72 -27.16 7.43
N CYS A 25 20.47 -27.54 7.65
CA CYS A 25 19.77 -27.29 8.91
C CYS A 25 20.30 -28.15 10.07
N PRO A 26 20.31 -27.64 11.32
CA PRO A 26 20.48 -28.48 12.51
C PRO A 26 19.32 -29.47 12.69
N SER A 27 19.53 -30.47 13.55
CA SER A 27 18.50 -31.45 13.90
C SER A 27 17.24 -30.76 14.46
N VAL A 28 16.07 -31.16 13.98
CA VAL A 28 14.79 -30.58 14.43
C VAL A 28 14.56 -30.73 15.94
N HIS A 29 15.12 -31.78 16.55
CA HIS A 29 15.03 -31.99 17.99
C HIS A 29 15.92 -31.04 18.79
N SER A 30 17.10 -30.67 18.27
CA SER A 30 18.02 -29.77 18.97
C SER A 30 17.59 -28.31 18.92
N ILE A 31 16.74 -27.93 17.96
CA ILE A 31 16.20 -26.57 17.84
C ILE A 31 14.70 -26.46 18.17
N TYR A 32 14.05 -27.51 18.70
CA TYR A 32 12.64 -27.45 19.10
C TYR A 32 12.42 -26.32 20.14
N PRO A 33 11.38 -25.45 20.01
CA PRO A 33 10.18 -25.58 19.17
C PRO A 33 10.29 -25.00 17.75
N CYS A 34 11.49 -24.68 17.29
CA CYS A 34 11.75 -24.18 15.95
C CYS A 34 11.89 -25.30 14.91
N LYS A 35 11.62 -24.97 13.65
CA LYS A 35 11.89 -25.80 12.47
C LYS A 35 12.77 -25.02 11.51
N CYS A 36 13.74 -25.68 10.90
CA CYS A 36 14.62 -25.09 9.88
C CYS A 36 14.32 -25.73 8.52
N ILE A 37 14.38 -24.92 7.46
CA ILE A 37 14.43 -25.39 6.06
C ILE A 37 15.59 -24.69 5.34
N SER A 38 16.26 -25.42 4.45
CA SER A 38 17.25 -24.84 3.53
C SER A 38 16.55 -24.21 2.34
N THR A 39 16.99 -23.02 1.92
CA THR A 39 16.49 -22.32 0.73
C THR A 39 17.65 -21.78 -0.09
N VAL A 40 17.40 -21.39 -1.34
CA VAL A 40 18.43 -20.78 -2.22
C VAL A 40 19.04 -19.48 -1.66
N LEU A 41 18.35 -18.80 -0.74
CA LEU A 41 18.83 -17.60 -0.06
C LEU A 41 19.58 -17.90 1.26
N GLY A 42 19.68 -19.17 1.66
CA GLY A 42 20.20 -19.61 2.95
C GLY A 42 19.13 -20.24 3.84
N LEU A 43 19.44 -20.40 5.13
CA LEU A 43 18.57 -21.11 6.07
C LEU A 43 17.38 -20.24 6.50
N ARG A 44 16.19 -20.81 6.50
CA ARG A 44 14.97 -20.20 7.06
C ARG A 44 14.52 -20.99 8.28
N VAL A 45 14.42 -20.30 9.41
CA VAL A 45 13.97 -20.86 10.68
C VAL A 45 12.58 -20.31 11.02
N MET A 46 11.69 -21.17 11.51
CA MET A 46 10.39 -20.77 12.04
C MET A 46 10.19 -21.35 13.43
N CYS A 47 10.06 -20.49 14.44
CA CYS A 47 9.72 -20.84 15.81
C CYS A 47 8.24 -20.51 16.06
N SER A 48 7.48 -21.46 16.63
CA SER A 48 6.02 -21.29 16.75
C SER A 48 5.43 -21.81 18.05
N GLY A 49 4.43 -21.09 18.59
CA GLY A 49 3.69 -21.49 19.80
C GLY A 49 4.47 -21.33 21.10
N VAL A 50 5.48 -20.45 21.11
CA VAL A 50 6.42 -20.28 22.22
C VAL A 50 5.78 -19.44 23.33
N ARG A 51 5.81 -19.96 24.57
CA ARG A 51 5.15 -19.36 25.74
C ARG A 51 6.09 -18.64 26.73
N SER A 52 7.40 -18.74 26.54
CA SER A 52 8.41 -18.07 27.38
C SER A 52 9.71 -17.86 26.60
N PRO A 53 10.46 -16.76 26.79
CA PRO A 53 11.77 -16.55 26.18
C PRO A 53 12.76 -17.71 26.45
N ARG A 54 12.72 -18.29 27.66
CA ARG A 54 13.62 -19.37 28.09
C ARG A 54 13.53 -20.63 27.23
N ALA A 55 12.41 -20.84 26.54
CA ALA A 55 12.23 -21.96 25.61
C ALA A 55 13.01 -21.79 24.29
N LEU A 56 13.62 -20.63 24.06
CA LEU A 56 14.42 -20.31 22.87
C LEU A 56 15.92 -20.24 23.13
N THR A 57 16.37 -20.15 24.40
CA THR A 57 17.79 -20.03 24.75
C THR A 57 18.65 -21.10 24.07
N LEU A 58 18.43 -22.38 24.39
CA LEU A 58 19.21 -23.48 23.80
C LEU A 58 19.04 -23.58 22.25
N PRO A 59 17.84 -23.50 21.67
CA PRO A 59 17.69 -23.39 20.21
C PRO A 59 18.50 -22.24 19.60
N PHE A 60 18.51 -21.06 20.21
CA PHE A 60 19.18 -19.86 19.69
C PHE A 60 20.70 -19.95 19.85
N ASP A 61 21.22 -20.53 20.93
CA ASP A 61 22.65 -20.83 21.11
C ASP A 61 23.19 -21.78 20.03
N ILE A 62 22.36 -22.72 19.57
CA ILE A 62 22.68 -23.61 18.44
C ILE A 62 22.59 -22.85 17.12
N LEU A 63 21.50 -22.11 16.91
CA LEU A 63 21.20 -21.38 15.68
C LEU A 63 22.16 -20.20 15.42
N ALA A 64 22.75 -19.59 16.45
CA ALA A 64 23.79 -18.56 16.32
C ALA A 64 25.02 -19.02 15.52
N LYS A 65 25.25 -20.34 15.45
CA LYS A 65 26.35 -20.96 14.70
C LYS A 65 26.04 -21.16 13.20
N TYR A 66 24.82 -20.83 12.76
CA TYR A 66 24.34 -21.08 11.41
C TYR A 66 24.05 -19.76 10.64
N PRO A 67 24.27 -19.72 9.31
CA PRO A 67 23.92 -18.58 8.47
C PRO A 67 22.42 -18.55 8.18
N ILE A 68 21.65 -17.89 9.05
CA ILE A 68 20.18 -17.84 8.99
C ILE A 68 19.75 -16.60 8.20
N HIS A 69 19.29 -16.81 6.98
CA HIS A 69 18.74 -15.71 6.18
C HIS A 69 17.45 -15.15 6.79
N THR A 70 16.54 -16.01 7.26
CA THR A 70 15.24 -15.57 7.78
C THR A 70 14.86 -16.28 9.07
N LEU A 71 14.53 -15.51 10.11
CA LEU A 71 13.85 -16.00 11.32
C LEU A 71 12.38 -15.57 11.32
N ALA A 72 11.47 -16.53 11.42
CA ALA A 72 10.04 -16.32 11.54
C ALA A 72 9.53 -16.71 12.94
N MET A 73 9.00 -15.74 13.68
CA MET A 73 8.44 -15.88 15.02
C MET A 73 6.91 -15.88 14.92
N ARG A 74 6.24 -16.98 15.27
CA ARG A 74 4.79 -17.14 15.07
C ARG A 74 4.05 -17.57 16.34
N LYS A 75 2.89 -16.98 16.67
CA LYS A 75 2.13 -17.33 17.89
C LYS A 75 3.00 -17.24 19.16
N ILE A 76 3.73 -16.13 19.29
CA ILE A 76 4.52 -15.83 20.48
C ILE A 76 3.60 -15.17 21.51
N ASN A 77 3.55 -15.75 22.71
CA ASN A 77 2.67 -15.31 23.80
C ASN A 77 3.47 -14.75 24.99
N PHE A 78 4.48 -13.93 24.70
CA PHE A 78 5.27 -13.18 25.67
C PHE A 78 5.86 -11.93 25.01
N SER A 79 6.15 -10.90 25.80
CA SER A 79 6.83 -9.68 25.33
C SER A 79 8.25 -10.01 24.84
N ILE A 80 8.55 -9.67 23.59
CA ILE A 80 9.88 -9.84 23.00
C ILE A 80 10.82 -8.80 23.63
N THR A 81 11.88 -9.30 24.29
CA THR A 81 12.88 -8.48 25.00
C THR A 81 14.03 -8.05 24.08
N VAL A 82 14.79 -7.06 24.53
CA VAL A 82 15.84 -6.39 23.73
C VAL A 82 17.02 -7.26 23.32
N ASP A 83 17.19 -8.39 24.00
CA ASP A 83 18.27 -9.35 23.89
C ASP A 83 17.86 -10.63 23.16
N LEU A 84 16.58 -10.83 22.84
CA LEU A 84 16.05 -12.12 22.36
C LEU A 84 16.73 -12.62 21.08
N PHE A 85 17.17 -11.72 20.20
CA PHE A 85 17.84 -12.07 18.94
C PHE A 85 19.37 -11.88 18.97
N SER A 86 19.94 -11.57 20.15
CA SER A 86 21.36 -11.31 20.30
C SER A 86 22.21 -12.52 19.87
N GLY A 87 23.31 -12.25 19.18
CA GLY A 87 24.22 -13.28 18.65
C GLY A 87 23.70 -14.04 17.42
N LEU A 88 22.44 -13.88 17.01
CA LEU A 88 21.95 -14.45 15.76
C LEU A 88 22.44 -13.63 14.56
N ASN A 89 22.78 -14.32 13.47
CA ASN A 89 23.20 -13.71 12.22
C ASN A 89 22.01 -13.69 11.24
N LEU A 90 21.19 -12.63 11.26
CA LEU A 90 19.90 -12.55 10.57
C LEU A 90 19.86 -11.44 9.51
N VAL A 91 19.38 -11.77 8.30
CA VAL A 91 19.09 -10.80 7.22
C VAL A 91 17.62 -10.35 7.26
N SER A 92 16.71 -11.24 7.65
CA SER A 92 15.28 -10.96 7.71
C SER A 92 14.61 -11.52 8.98
N ILE A 93 13.80 -10.70 9.64
CA ILE A 93 12.93 -11.09 10.75
C ILE A 93 11.48 -10.95 10.32
N LYS A 94 10.67 -11.97 10.60
CA LYS A 94 9.21 -11.93 10.42
C LYS A 94 8.50 -12.26 11.73
N ILE A 95 7.61 -11.38 12.19
CA ILE A 95 6.82 -11.56 13.42
C ILE A 95 5.35 -11.71 13.02
N LEU A 96 4.73 -12.85 13.30
CA LEU A 96 3.39 -13.18 12.82
C LEU A 96 2.48 -13.64 13.96
N ASN A 97 1.22 -13.20 13.97
CA ASN A 97 0.19 -13.72 14.90
C ASN A 97 0.65 -13.68 16.37
N SER A 98 1.29 -12.60 16.80
CA SER A 98 2.02 -12.52 18.08
C SER A 98 1.68 -11.24 18.85
N VAL A 99 2.21 -11.09 20.06
CA VAL A 99 2.19 -9.81 20.79
C VAL A 99 3.63 -9.31 20.89
N TYR A 100 3.90 -8.13 20.33
CA TYR A 100 5.17 -7.44 20.49
C TYR A 100 4.94 -6.18 21.32
N ARG A 101 5.47 -6.19 22.53
CA ARG A 101 5.57 -5.01 23.40
C ARG A 101 6.98 -4.96 23.95
N VAL A 102 7.65 -3.82 23.79
CA VAL A 102 8.90 -3.59 24.50
C VAL A 102 8.56 -3.37 25.98
N SER A 103 9.01 -4.28 26.84
CA SER A 103 8.96 -4.07 28.29
C SER A 103 9.86 -2.90 28.68
N GLU A 104 9.34 -1.95 29.47
CA GLU A 104 9.95 -0.67 29.85
C GLU A 104 11.49 -0.66 29.84
N VAL A 105 12.07 0.06 28.89
CA VAL A 105 13.52 0.18 28.75
C VAL A 105 14.07 1.10 29.83
N THR A 106 14.53 0.51 30.93
CA THR A 106 15.09 1.23 32.10
C THR A 106 16.42 1.94 31.83
N ASN A 107 17.02 1.76 30.63
CA ASN A 107 18.21 2.50 30.21
C ASN A 107 18.20 2.79 28.70
N LYS A 108 18.23 4.07 28.32
CA LYS A 108 18.16 4.61 26.94
C LYS A 108 19.25 4.11 25.95
N ALA A 109 20.13 3.19 26.36
CA ALA A 109 21.34 2.80 25.64
C ALA A 109 21.22 1.49 24.82
N HIS A 110 20.21 0.64 25.06
CA HIS A 110 20.14 -0.68 24.45
C HIS A 110 18.97 -0.82 23.46
N SER A 111 19.31 -0.95 22.17
CA SER A 111 18.40 -1.28 21.06
C SER A 111 17.75 -2.65 21.25
N THR A 112 16.52 -2.84 20.77
CA THR A 112 15.84 -4.16 20.75
C THR A 112 16.44 -5.14 19.74
N PHE A 113 17.38 -4.68 18.91
CA PHE A 113 18.01 -5.44 17.84
C PHE A 113 19.53 -5.45 17.98
N LEU A 114 20.02 -5.56 19.22
CA LEU A 114 21.45 -5.54 19.52
C LEU A 114 22.22 -6.65 18.78
N ASN A 115 23.29 -6.25 18.09
CA ASN A 115 24.12 -7.03 17.16
C ASN A 115 23.47 -7.37 15.79
N LEU A 116 22.30 -6.81 15.48
CA LEU A 116 21.65 -6.93 14.16
C LEU A 116 21.73 -5.63 13.33
N GLU A 117 22.28 -4.56 13.90
CA GLU A 117 22.37 -3.20 13.34
C GLU A 117 22.91 -3.17 11.90
N GLU A 118 24.00 -3.92 11.68
CA GLU A 118 24.79 -3.94 10.45
C GLU A 118 24.39 -5.10 9.52
N LYS A 119 23.25 -5.77 9.75
CA LYS A 119 22.88 -6.99 9.00
C LYS A 119 21.39 -7.18 8.71
N LEU A 120 20.49 -6.67 9.55
CA LEU A 120 19.07 -6.84 9.32
C LEU A 120 18.62 -5.93 8.18
N GLU A 121 18.25 -6.51 7.05
CA GLU A 121 17.80 -5.78 5.86
C GLU A 121 16.27 -5.72 5.77
N VAL A 122 15.54 -6.69 6.35
CA VAL A 122 14.08 -6.79 6.24
C VAL A 122 13.40 -7.13 7.57
N LEU A 123 12.47 -6.26 8.00
CA LEU A 123 11.60 -6.47 9.17
C LEU A 123 10.12 -6.46 8.74
N GLU A 124 9.44 -7.61 8.85
CA GLU A 124 8.01 -7.73 8.53
C GLU A 124 7.20 -8.16 9.76
N VAL A 125 6.24 -7.34 10.16
CA VAL A 125 5.31 -7.61 11.26
C VAL A 125 3.92 -7.82 10.70
N SER A 126 3.22 -8.88 11.11
CA SER A 126 1.87 -9.16 10.63
C SER A 126 0.96 -9.78 11.68
N HIS A 127 -0.34 -9.47 11.66
CA HIS A 127 -1.34 -10.02 12.59
C HIS A 127 -0.92 -9.88 14.07
N THR A 128 -0.33 -8.73 14.43
CA THR A 128 0.38 -8.54 15.71
C THR A 128 -0.10 -7.26 16.41
N THR A 129 -0.23 -7.30 17.73
CA THR A 129 -0.30 -6.05 18.53
C THR A 129 1.12 -5.55 18.68
N LEU A 130 1.40 -4.34 18.18
CA LEU A 130 2.74 -3.80 18.06
C LEU A 130 2.86 -2.49 18.86
N ASP A 131 3.70 -2.52 19.88
CA ASP A 131 4.13 -1.32 20.60
C ASP A 131 5.66 -1.36 20.78
N PHE A 132 6.36 -0.45 20.10
CA PHE A 132 7.80 -0.24 20.28
C PHE A 132 8.12 0.57 21.55
N GLY A 133 7.11 1.10 22.25
CA GLY A 133 7.30 1.97 23.41
C GLY A 133 8.13 3.20 23.03
N ASN A 134 9.20 3.44 23.78
CA ASN A 134 10.18 4.50 23.51
C ASN A 134 11.44 3.99 22.79
N THR A 135 11.42 2.80 22.17
CA THR A 135 12.55 2.28 21.40
C THR A 135 12.72 3.04 20.09
N ASN A 136 13.95 3.49 19.82
CA ASN A 136 14.37 3.93 18.49
C ASN A 136 14.93 2.73 17.71
N LEU A 137 14.44 2.50 16.50
CA LEU A 137 14.88 1.43 15.60
C LEU A 137 16.12 1.80 14.78
N GLY A 138 16.52 3.08 14.75
CA GLY A 138 17.59 3.65 13.94
C GLY A 138 19.01 3.13 14.18
N ALA A 139 19.20 2.23 15.14
CA ALA A 139 20.41 1.41 15.20
C ALA A 139 20.53 0.48 13.97
N MET A 140 19.41 0.06 13.36
CA MET A 140 19.38 -0.82 12.18
C MET A 140 19.71 -0.08 10.88
N ARG A 141 20.98 0.30 10.73
CA ARG A 141 21.50 1.08 9.60
C ARG A 141 21.22 0.43 8.24
N ARG A 142 21.27 -0.91 8.21
CA ARG A 142 21.13 -1.73 6.99
C ARG A 142 19.69 -2.11 6.62
N LEU A 143 18.71 -1.69 7.42
CA LEU A 143 17.30 -2.03 7.18
C LEU A 143 16.82 -1.32 5.90
N THR A 144 16.50 -2.08 4.86
CA THR A 144 16.02 -1.56 3.56
C THR A 144 14.50 -1.63 3.42
N LYS A 145 13.86 -2.61 4.08
CA LYS A 145 12.40 -2.78 4.06
C LYS A 145 11.84 -2.99 5.47
N MET A 146 10.81 -2.21 5.80
CA MET A 146 9.98 -2.41 6.98
C MET A 146 8.51 -2.45 6.60
N SER A 147 7.77 -3.49 7.00
CA SER A 147 6.33 -3.58 6.78
C SER A 147 5.56 -4.03 8.02
N ILE A 148 4.38 -3.43 8.22
CA ILE A 148 3.43 -3.75 9.30
C ILE A 148 2.06 -4.00 8.66
N GLY A 149 1.58 -5.24 8.68
CA GLY A 149 0.32 -5.66 8.04
C GLY A 149 -0.69 -6.23 9.02
N ASP A 150 -1.99 -5.96 8.83
CA ASP A 150 -3.10 -6.59 9.56
C ASP A 150 -2.93 -6.50 11.11
N SER A 151 -2.36 -5.40 11.60
CA SER A 151 -1.83 -5.27 12.97
C SER A 151 -2.51 -4.13 13.73
N SER A 152 -2.38 -4.11 15.06
CA SER A 152 -2.79 -2.94 15.87
C SER A 152 -1.55 -2.12 16.18
N VAL A 153 -1.58 -0.86 15.74
CA VAL A 153 -0.57 0.17 16.03
C VAL A 153 -1.34 1.36 16.55
N ASP A 154 -1.43 1.46 17.87
CA ASP A 154 -2.35 2.40 18.53
C ASP A 154 -1.91 3.86 18.32
N VAL A 155 -0.60 4.11 18.38
CA VAL A 155 0.04 5.40 18.07
C VAL A 155 1.31 5.15 17.25
N LEU A 156 1.50 5.89 16.15
CA LEU A 156 2.77 5.98 15.44
C LEU A 156 3.58 7.15 16.02
N ARG A 157 4.71 6.85 16.67
CA ARG A 157 5.44 7.83 17.49
C ARG A 157 6.64 8.48 16.80
N LYS A 158 6.95 9.71 17.20
CA LYS A 158 8.22 10.37 16.89
C LYS A 158 9.39 9.56 17.46
N GLY A 159 10.49 9.49 16.71
CA GLY A 159 11.72 8.80 17.16
C GLY A 159 11.78 7.31 16.90
N TRP A 160 10.68 6.65 16.47
CA TRP A 160 10.69 5.21 16.17
C TRP A 160 11.62 4.86 15.00
N PHE A 161 11.72 5.72 14.00
CA PHE A 161 12.44 5.46 12.74
C PHE A 161 13.71 6.32 12.57
N ASP A 162 14.12 7.04 13.61
CA ASP A 162 15.20 8.04 13.56
C ASP A 162 16.58 7.40 13.44
N GLY A 163 17.12 7.35 12.21
CA GLY A 163 18.44 6.79 11.92
C GLY A 163 18.43 5.58 10.98
N LEU A 164 17.25 5.16 10.49
CA LEU A 164 17.09 4.13 9.46
C LEU A 164 17.57 4.65 8.08
N SER A 165 18.87 4.87 7.94
CA SER A 165 19.48 5.58 6.81
C SER A 165 19.32 4.88 5.46
N ASP A 166 19.28 3.55 5.45
CA ASP A 166 19.23 2.77 4.21
C ASP A 166 17.81 2.34 3.84
N LEU A 167 16.79 2.68 4.64
CA LEU A 167 15.41 2.27 4.41
C LEU A 167 14.91 2.84 3.08
N ARG A 168 14.37 1.94 2.24
CA ARG A 168 13.83 2.21 0.90
C ARG A 168 12.31 2.10 0.90
N THR A 169 11.77 1.09 1.58
CA THR A 169 10.33 0.83 1.61
C THR A 169 9.82 0.77 3.04
N PHE A 170 8.86 1.65 3.35
CA PHE A 170 8.13 1.63 4.61
C PHE A 170 6.64 1.43 4.32
N SER A 171 6.02 0.39 4.89
CA SER A 171 4.58 0.18 4.73
C SER A 171 3.83 -0.16 6.01
N ILE A 172 2.66 0.46 6.17
CA ILE A 172 1.62 0.05 7.12
C ILE A 172 0.37 -0.27 6.29
N SER A 173 -0.19 -1.46 6.49
CA SER A 173 -1.37 -1.96 5.77
C SER A 173 -2.38 -2.63 6.70
N ASN A 174 -3.67 -2.50 6.39
CA ASN A 174 -4.79 -3.15 7.09
C ASN A 174 -4.77 -2.98 8.62
N SER A 175 -4.22 -1.87 9.09
CA SER A 175 -3.98 -1.61 10.51
C SER A 175 -4.83 -0.42 10.95
N LYS A 176 -5.32 -0.40 12.19
CA LYS A 176 -6.05 0.77 12.71
C LYS A 176 -5.06 1.73 13.34
N LEU A 177 -4.56 2.71 12.59
CA LEU A 177 -3.76 3.80 13.15
C LEU A 177 -4.67 4.70 13.99
N GLY A 178 -4.55 4.61 15.32
CA GLY A 178 -5.35 5.42 16.24
C GLY A 178 -4.91 6.89 16.24
N HIS A 179 -3.60 7.12 16.28
CA HIS A 179 -2.98 8.45 16.18
C HIS A 179 -1.64 8.37 15.46
N VAL A 180 -1.25 9.46 14.80
CA VAL A 180 0.09 9.68 14.23
C VAL A 180 0.61 10.96 14.86
N GLU A 181 1.72 10.85 15.59
CA GLU A 181 2.38 12.01 16.20
C GLU A 181 3.01 12.91 15.14
N ASP A 182 3.16 14.19 15.47
CA ASP A 182 3.97 15.11 14.68
C ASP A 182 5.40 14.58 14.54
N GLU A 183 5.97 14.67 13.33
CA GLU A 183 7.31 14.14 13.00
C GLU A 183 7.47 12.61 13.15
N ALA A 184 6.38 11.83 13.25
CA ALA A 184 6.44 10.37 13.41
C ALA A 184 7.22 9.62 12.32
N LEU A 185 7.21 10.10 11.07
CA LEU A 185 7.98 9.53 9.95
C LEU A 185 9.18 10.41 9.57
N SER A 186 9.57 11.38 10.41
CA SER A 186 10.61 12.37 10.06
C SER A 186 11.98 11.76 9.77
N GLY A 187 12.33 10.67 10.46
CA GLY A 187 13.55 9.89 10.24
C GLY A 187 13.65 9.18 8.88
N LEU A 188 12.55 9.06 8.12
CA LEU A 188 12.48 8.34 6.84
C LEU A 188 13.05 9.14 5.64
N ALA A 189 14.11 9.92 5.82
CA ALA A 189 14.62 10.86 4.81
C ALA A 189 15.09 10.22 3.49
N ASN A 190 15.42 8.92 3.51
CA ASN A 190 16.00 8.18 2.40
C ASN A 190 15.07 7.13 1.77
N VAL A 191 13.79 7.06 2.18
CA VAL A 191 12.84 6.10 1.59
C VAL A 191 12.44 6.50 0.19
N ASP A 192 12.25 5.49 -0.66
CA ASP A 192 11.80 5.62 -2.03
C ASP A 192 10.26 5.40 -2.10
N THR A 193 9.70 4.62 -1.17
CA THR A 193 8.25 4.33 -1.09
C THR A 193 7.70 4.38 0.34
N ILE A 194 6.60 5.09 0.53
CA ILE A 194 5.78 5.06 1.76
C ILE A 194 4.36 4.58 1.42
N GLU A 195 3.90 3.53 2.08
CA GLU A 195 2.52 3.03 1.98
C GLU A 195 1.84 3.12 3.35
N LEU A 196 0.69 3.80 3.44
CA LEU A 196 -0.18 3.83 4.62
C LEU A 196 -1.59 3.38 4.23
N ARG A 197 -1.69 2.17 3.66
CA ARG A 197 -2.92 1.64 3.06
C ARG A 197 -3.90 1.11 4.10
N SER A 198 -5.21 1.32 3.91
CA SER A 198 -6.25 0.72 4.78
C SER A 198 -6.07 1.09 6.27
N CYS A 199 -5.43 2.24 6.51
CA CYS A 199 -4.98 2.69 7.83
C CYS A 199 -6.06 3.43 8.64
N HIS A 200 -7.26 3.58 8.06
CA HIS A 200 -8.41 4.33 8.61
C HIS A 200 -8.17 5.85 8.77
N LEU A 201 -7.13 6.41 8.15
CA LEU A 201 -6.76 7.82 8.25
C LEU A 201 -7.87 8.73 7.71
N GLY A 202 -8.41 9.61 8.55
CA GLY A 202 -9.38 10.65 8.15
C GLY A 202 -8.72 11.99 7.77
N ILE A 203 -7.51 12.24 8.27
CA ILE A 203 -6.70 13.45 8.03
C ILE A 203 -5.25 13.01 7.82
N ILE A 204 -4.49 13.81 7.07
CA ILE A 204 -3.03 13.67 6.93
C ILE A 204 -2.37 15.04 7.00
N HIS A 205 -1.19 15.12 7.61
CA HIS A 205 -0.44 16.37 7.79
C HIS A 205 0.96 16.28 7.20
N ARG A 206 1.48 17.41 6.69
CA ARG A 206 2.83 17.48 6.10
C ARG A 206 3.94 17.18 7.11
N ASN A 207 3.76 17.60 8.36
CA ASN A 207 4.74 17.42 9.44
C ASN A 207 4.92 15.96 9.89
N TYR A 208 4.06 15.03 9.48
CA TYR A 208 4.30 13.59 9.73
C TYR A 208 5.54 13.10 8.96
N PHE A 209 5.76 13.61 7.74
CA PHE A 209 6.80 13.17 6.80
C PHE A 209 8.14 13.89 7.00
N PRO A 210 9.26 13.35 6.48
CA PRO A 210 10.58 14.00 6.53
C PRO A 210 10.53 15.47 6.08
N PRO A 211 11.23 16.41 6.75
CA PRO A 211 11.29 17.81 6.34
C PRO A 211 11.76 18.01 4.90
N ILE A 212 12.63 17.10 4.43
CA ILE A 212 13.02 16.92 3.03
C ILE A 212 12.96 15.41 2.74
N ALA A 213 11.98 14.98 1.94
CA ALA A 213 11.87 13.59 1.50
C ALA A 213 12.44 13.48 0.08
N TYR A 214 13.77 13.63 -0.03
CA TYR A 214 14.42 13.80 -1.33
C TYR A 214 14.21 12.59 -2.24
N LYS A 215 14.30 11.37 -1.70
CA LYS A 215 14.24 10.13 -2.47
C LYS A 215 12.84 9.56 -2.69
N LEU A 216 11.82 10.13 -2.04
CA LEU A 216 10.47 9.57 -2.08
C LEU A 216 9.91 9.65 -3.50
N GLU A 217 9.70 8.50 -4.15
CA GLU A 217 9.15 8.34 -5.50
C GLU A 217 7.66 7.96 -5.47
N GLU A 218 7.20 7.20 -4.48
CA GLU A 218 5.81 6.76 -4.35
C GLU A 218 5.22 6.94 -2.93
N LEU A 219 3.99 7.46 -2.89
CA LEU A 219 3.17 7.60 -1.68
C LEU A 219 1.78 6.97 -1.90
N ASP A 220 1.55 5.78 -1.32
CA ASP A 220 0.23 5.11 -1.30
C ASP A 220 -0.53 5.45 0.00
N LEU A 221 -1.67 6.11 -0.16
CA LEU A 221 -2.63 6.48 0.90
C LEU A 221 -4.02 5.88 0.62
N SER A 222 -4.11 4.82 -0.18
CA SER A 222 -5.36 4.19 -0.55
C SER A 222 -6.08 3.46 0.58
N ASP A 223 -7.37 3.17 0.38
CA ASP A 223 -8.24 2.50 1.35
C ASP A 223 -8.40 3.25 2.69
N ASN A 224 -8.16 4.57 2.70
CA ASN A 224 -8.34 5.43 3.87
C ASN A 224 -9.69 6.18 3.83
N LYS A 225 -9.85 7.16 4.72
CA LYS A 225 -11.05 7.99 4.88
C LYS A 225 -10.76 9.46 4.55
N LEU A 226 -9.71 9.74 3.78
CA LEU A 226 -9.28 11.10 3.45
C LEU A 226 -10.31 11.74 2.51
N SER A 227 -10.77 12.95 2.83
CA SER A 227 -11.66 13.75 1.99
C SER A 227 -11.01 15.04 1.47
N TRP A 228 -9.83 15.39 1.99
CA TRP A 228 -9.04 16.57 1.67
C TRP A 228 -7.55 16.32 1.94
N LEU A 229 -6.67 17.09 1.29
CA LEU A 229 -5.21 17.09 1.49
C LEU A 229 -4.74 18.52 1.80
N PRO A 230 -3.78 18.71 2.72
CA PRO A 230 -3.25 20.04 3.00
C PRO A 230 -2.48 20.63 1.81
N ASP A 231 -2.61 21.94 1.64
CA ASP A 231 -2.02 22.73 0.55
C ASP A 231 -0.48 22.58 0.44
N ASN A 232 0.19 22.09 1.50
CA ASN A 232 1.64 21.85 1.55
C ASN A 232 2.05 20.37 1.64
N LEU A 233 1.14 19.40 1.39
CA LEU A 233 1.41 17.97 1.62
C LEU A 233 2.64 17.44 0.88
N PHE A 234 2.86 17.90 -0.35
CA PHE A 234 3.96 17.44 -1.22
C PHE A 234 5.17 18.38 -1.23
N THR A 235 5.21 19.38 -0.36
CA THR A 235 6.36 20.31 -0.26
C THR A 235 7.63 19.56 0.14
N ASN A 236 8.76 19.85 -0.50
CA ASN A 236 10.06 19.16 -0.33
C ASN A 236 10.03 17.65 -0.62
N MET A 237 9.22 17.23 -1.62
CA MET A 237 9.22 15.87 -2.18
C MET A 237 9.61 15.92 -3.68
N PRO A 238 10.87 16.28 -4.01
CA PRO A 238 11.29 16.66 -5.37
C PRO A 238 11.33 15.50 -6.38
N HIS A 239 11.34 14.24 -5.94
CA HIS A 239 11.35 13.07 -6.82
C HIS A 239 10.05 12.24 -6.75
N LEU A 240 9.03 12.74 -6.04
CA LEU A 240 7.74 12.04 -5.92
C LEU A 240 7.05 12.01 -7.28
N GLN A 241 6.82 10.80 -7.80
CA GLN A 241 6.28 10.54 -9.15
C GLN A 241 4.90 9.88 -9.09
N THR A 242 4.60 9.11 -8.05
CA THR A 242 3.35 8.38 -7.91
C THR A 242 2.64 8.74 -6.60
N VAL A 243 1.37 9.15 -6.69
CA VAL A 243 0.49 9.29 -5.52
C VAL A 243 -0.76 8.45 -5.74
N VAL A 244 -1.03 7.55 -4.79
CA VAL A 244 -2.20 6.67 -4.82
C VAL A 244 -3.16 7.08 -3.71
N LEU A 245 -4.32 7.59 -4.10
CA LEU A 245 -5.42 8.01 -3.22
C LEU A 245 -6.70 7.19 -3.49
N SER A 246 -6.58 6.06 -4.19
CA SER A 246 -7.72 5.22 -4.54
C SER A 246 -8.52 4.76 -3.31
N ARG A 247 -9.84 4.62 -3.44
CA ARG A 247 -10.77 4.20 -2.37
C ARG A 247 -10.63 5.06 -1.10
N ASN A 248 -10.83 6.37 -1.27
CA ASN A 248 -10.93 7.38 -0.22
C ASN A 248 -12.29 8.12 -0.34
N ALA A 249 -12.45 9.26 0.34
CA ALA A 249 -13.67 10.06 0.38
C ALA A 249 -13.59 11.40 -0.39
N PHE A 250 -12.69 11.52 -1.38
CA PHE A 250 -12.54 12.77 -2.15
C PHE A 250 -13.76 13.08 -3.02
N LYS A 251 -14.55 14.08 -2.63
CA LYS A 251 -15.62 14.66 -3.46
C LYS A 251 -15.13 15.83 -4.34
N VAL A 252 -14.26 16.67 -3.79
CA VAL A 252 -13.73 17.88 -4.42
C VAL A 252 -12.21 17.86 -4.28
N LEU A 253 -11.50 18.31 -5.31
CA LEU A 253 -10.04 18.30 -5.35
C LEU A 253 -9.52 19.73 -5.54
N SER A 254 -8.91 20.27 -4.48
CA SER A 254 -8.18 21.55 -4.54
C SER A 254 -6.98 21.40 -5.48
N PRO A 255 -6.69 22.38 -6.36
CA PRO A 255 -5.47 22.39 -7.16
C PRO A 255 -4.21 22.69 -6.32
N LYS A 256 -4.35 23.30 -5.13
CA LYS A 256 -3.23 23.86 -4.38
C LYS A 256 -2.16 22.85 -3.92
N PRO A 257 -2.48 21.67 -3.32
CA PRO A 257 -1.45 20.71 -2.90
C PRO A 257 -0.49 20.31 -4.02
N TRP A 258 -1.00 20.34 -5.26
CA TRP A 258 -0.34 19.83 -6.45
C TRP A 258 0.58 20.87 -7.12
N THR A 259 0.39 22.17 -6.87
CA THR A 259 1.10 23.25 -7.60
C THR A 259 2.61 23.19 -7.45
N THR A 260 3.12 22.79 -6.29
CA THR A 260 4.56 22.63 -6.01
C THR A 260 5.16 21.34 -6.59
N TRP A 261 4.36 20.52 -7.27
CA TRP A 261 4.65 19.12 -7.58
C TRP A 261 4.36 18.71 -9.03
N LEU A 262 3.58 19.51 -9.77
CA LEU A 262 3.08 19.17 -11.11
C LEU A 262 4.16 18.66 -12.09
N GLY A 263 5.35 19.28 -12.09
CA GLY A 263 6.41 19.03 -13.08
C GLY A 263 7.07 17.65 -13.03
N GLN A 264 6.98 16.91 -11.91
CA GLN A 264 7.59 15.58 -11.77
C GLN A 264 6.57 14.44 -11.55
N LEU A 265 5.27 14.73 -11.58
CA LEU A 265 4.26 13.69 -11.52
C LEU A 265 4.39 12.75 -12.74
N SER A 266 4.27 11.44 -12.48
CA SER A 266 4.07 10.38 -13.48
C SER A 266 2.67 9.75 -13.38
N ARG A 267 2.14 9.52 -12.16
CA ARG A 267 0.82 8.92 -11.92
C ARG A 267 0.09 9.45 -10.68
N LEU A 268 -1.15 9.90 -10.84
CA LEU A 268 -2.10 10.19 -9.76
C LEU A 268 -3.29 9.22 -9.85
N ASN A 269 -3.47 8.35 -8.85
CA ASN A 269 -4.60 7.42 -8.81
C ASN A 269 -5.67 7.86 -7.81
N LEU A 270 -6.85 8.22 -8.32
CA LEU A 270 -8.04 8.67 -7.61
C LEU A 270 -9.22 7.67 -7.73
N GLU A 271 -9.00 6.47 -8.26
CA GLU A 271 -10.06 5.48 -8.51
C GLU A 271 -10.86 5.12 -7.24
N GLY A 272 -12.18 4.95 -7.37
CA GLY A 272 -13.04 4.60 -6.23
C GLY A 272 -13.26 5.74 -5.22
N ASN A 273 -13.06 7.00 -5.62
CA ASN A 273 -13.47 8.18 -4.86
C ASN A 273 -14.82 8.74 -5.35
N PRO A 274 -15.63 9.36 -4.47
CA PRO A 274 -16.92 9.96 -4.81
C PRO A 274 -16.80 11.32 -5.53
N ILE A 275 -15.96 11.42 -6.57
CA ILE A 275 -15.58 12.70 -7.19
C ILE A 275 -16.75 13.36 -7.93
N VAL A 276 -16.99 14.64 -7.64
CA VAL A 276 -17.97 15.50 -8.31
C VAL A 276 -17.30 16.18 -9.51
N CYS A 277 -17.60 15.70 -10.71
CA CYS A 277 -17.09 16.22 -11.97
C CYS A 277 -17.84 17.49 -12.40
N ASN A 278 -17.25 18.63 -12.07
CA ASN A 278 -17.68 19.95 -12.51
C ASN A 278 -16.45 20.81 -12.88
N HIS A 279 -16.68 22.05 -13.33
CA HIS A 279 -15.61 22.96 -13.77
C HIS A 279 -14.46 23.17 -12.76
N THR A 280 -14.66 22.95 -11.45
CA THR A 280 -13.62 23.15 -10.41
C THR A 280 -12.47 22.13 -10.50
N ILE A 281 -12.67 20.96 -11.11
CA ILE A 281 -11.62 19.93 -11.28
C ILE A 281 -11.01 19.93 -12.69
N SER A 282 -11.34 20.90 -13.53
CA SER A 282 -10.83 21.03 -14.91
C SER A 282 -9.30 21.02 -14.99
N TRP A 283 -8.61 21.55 -13.97
CA TRP A 283 -7.15 21.56 -13.85
C TRP A 283 -6.50 20.17 -13.94
N LEU A 284 -7.21 19.08 -13.61
CA LEU A 284 -6.71 17.71 -13.74
C LEU A 284 -6.38 17.28 -15.18
N ARG A 285 -6.90 17.99 -16.20
CA ARG A 285 -6.73 17.66 -17.62
C ARG A 285 -5.77 18.56 -18.38
N HIS A 286 -5.33 19.65 -17.75
CA HIS A 286 -4.51 20.69 -18.35
C HIS A 286 -3.08 20.65 -17.79
N GLY A 287 -2.13 21.17 -18.56
CA GLY A 287 -0.70 21.14 -18.21
C GLY A 287 -0.17 19.73 -17.96
N GLU A 288 0.72 19.61 -16.98
CA GLU A 288 1.49 18.40 -16.65
C GLU A 288 0.67 17.18 -16.23
N LEU A 289 -0.61 17.34 -15.87
CA LEU A 289 -1.44 16.24 -15.34
C LEU A 289 -2.10 15.39 -16.45
N LYS A 290 -2.13 15.90 -17.68
CA LYS A 290 -2.83 15.28 -18.80
C LYS A 290 -2.34 13.86 -19.07
N GLY A 291 -3.24 12.89 -18.97
CA GLY A 291 -2.94 11.46 -19.15
C GLY A 291 -2.29 10.77 -17.94
N LYS A 292 -1.94 11.50 -16.89
CA LYS A 292 -1.33 10.96 -15.65
C LYS A 292 -2.35 10.65 -14.54
N VAL A 293 -3.57 11.16 -14.68
CA VAL A 293 -4.67 10.99 -13.71
C VAL A 293 -5.54 9.79 -14.05
N VAL A 294 -5.64 8.84 -13.12
CA VAL A 294 -6.55 7.68 -13.19
C VAL A 294 -7.68 7.89 -12.18
N GLY A 295 -8.93 7.78 -12.62
CA GLY A 295 -10.09 7.87 -11.75
C GLY A 295 -11.38 8.05 -12.54
N ARG A 296 -12.53 8.07 -11.85
CA ARG A 296 -13.85 8.19 -12.46
C ARG A 296 -14.71 9.20 -11.72
N CYS A 297 -15.63 9.84 -12.44
CA CYS A 297 -16.70 10.63 -11.82
C CYS A 297 -17.67 9.73 -11.05
N ALA A 298 -18.14 10.20 -9.90
CA ALA A 298 -19.29 9.63 -9.20
C ALA A 298 -20.54 10.52 -9.36
N GLU A 299 -20.35 11.83 -9.40
CA GLU A 299 -21.39 12.84 -9.62
C GLU A 299 -20.94 13.83 -10.72
N PRO A 300 -21.86 14.53 -11.40
CA PRO A 300 -23.30 14.30 -11.44
C PRO A 300 -23.64 13.01 -12.20
N MET A 301 -24.90 12.58 -12.15
CA MET A 301 -25.33 11.27 -12.66
C MET A 301 -25.03 11.06 -14.16
N GLU A 302 -25.06 12.13 -14.95
CA GLU A 302 -24.80 12.12 -16.40
C GLU A 302 -23.32 11.85 -16.75
N LEU A 303 -22.41 12.06 -15.78
CA LEU A 303 -20.98 11.79 -15.92
C LEU A 303 -20.54 10.56 -15.10
N ALA A 304 -21.41 9.96 -14.29
CA ALA A 304 -21.06 8.84 -13.41
C ALA A 304 -20.38 7.68 -14.17
N GLY A 305 -19.25 7.21 -13.66
CA GLY A 305 -18.42 6.17 -14.27
C GLY A 305 -17.47 6.66 -15.38
N MET A 306 -17.64 7.87 -15.92
CA MET A 306 -16.77 8.44 -16.96
C MET A 306 -15.34 8.67 -16.42
N SER A 307 -14.33 8.44 -17.27
CA SER A 307 -12.93 8.60 -16.90
C SER A 307 -12.55 10.08 -16.72
N LEU A 308 -11.81 10.39 -15.65
CA LEU A 308 -11.31 11.75 -15.40
C LEU A 308 -10.36 12.24 -16.50
N ALA A 309 -9.63 11.32 -17.15
CA ALA A 309 -8.75 11.65 -18.27
C ALA A 309 -9.52 12.12 -19.52
N GLU A 310 -10.75 11.64 -19.71
CA GLU A 310 -11.48 11.79 -20.98
C GLU A 310 -12.25 13.12 -21.09
N LEU A 311 -12.88 13.60 -20.03
CA LEU A 311 -13.56 14.92 -20.01
C LEU A 311 -14.76 15.01 -20.98
N ASP A 312 -15.07 16.15 -21.60
CA ASP A 312 -14.19 17.30 -21.94
C ASP A 312 -14.58 18.65 -21.28
N ASP A 313 -13.87 19.75 -21.59
CA ASP A 313 -14.18 21.11 -21.11
C ASP A 313 -15.64 21.52 -21.41
N LEU A 314 -16.17 21.11 -22.56
CA LEU A 314 -17.59 21.26 -22.91
C LEU A 314 -18.52 20.50 -21.95
N ARG A 315 -18.13 19.32 -21.48
CA ARG A 315 -18.95 18.48 -20.59
C ARG A 315 -18.97 19.00 -19.15
N TYR A 316 -17.86 19.60 -18.68
CA TYR A 316 -17.81 20.29 -17.39
C TYR A 316 -18.73 21.51 -17.27
N SER A 317 -19.17 22.08 -18.40
CA SER A 317 -20.07 23.25 -18.43
C SER A 317 -21.56 22.92 -18.25
N GLY A 318 -21.92 21.64 -18.11
CA GLY A 318 -23.31 21.18 -18.13
C GLY A 318 -23.98 21.21 -19.51
N ARG A 319 -23.31 21.75 -20.54
CA ARG A 319 -23.78 21.75 -21.94
C ARG A 319 -23.43 20.43 -22.63
N ILE A 320 -24.02 19.32 -22.16
CA ILE A 320 -23.97 18.05 -22.88
C ILE A 320 -24.65 18.26 -24.25
N PRO A 321 -23.96 18.05 -25.39
CA PRO A 321 -24.62 18.09 -26.68
C PRO A 321 -25.68 16.99 -26.70
N ARG A 322 -26.95 17.33 -26.99
CA ARG A 322 -27.99 16.32 -27.23
C ARG A 322 -27.42 15.31 -28.23
N GLN A 323 -27.46 14.02 -27.87
CA GLN A 323 -27.08 12.95 -28.79
C GLN A 323 -27.82 13.19 -30.10
N LYS A 324 -27.09 13.30 -31.22
CA LYS A 324 -27.72 13.31 -32.53
C LYS A 324 -28.46 11.97 -32.63
N HIS A 325 -29.79 12.02 -32.79
CA HIS A 325 -30.53 10.83 -33.16
C HIS A 325 -29.84 10.22 -34.37
N VAL A 326 -29.37 8.98 -34.22
CA VAL A 326 -28.92 8.18 -35.35
C VAL A 326 -30.14 8.00 -36.23
N LYS A 327 -30.15 8.69 -37.36
CA LYS A 327 -31.17 8.51 -38.38
C LYS A 327 -30.88 7.15 -39.00
N GLU A 328 -31.63 6.13 -38.59
CA GLU A 328 -31.48 4.78 -39.12
C GLU A 328 -31.64 4.84 -40.63
N ARG A 329 -30.55 4.50 -41.33
CA ARG A 329 -30.51 4.36 -42.77
C ARG A 329 -30.92 2.93 -43.05
N HIS A 330 -32.20 2.72 -43.34
CA HIS A 330 -32.65 1.45 -43.91
C HIS A 330 -32.22 1.45 -45.38
N ASP A 331 -31.14 0.74 -45.67
CA ASP A 331 -30.60 0.58 -47.02
C ASP A 331 -31.46 -0.40 -47.85
N GLU A 332 -31.41 -0.23 -49.17
CA GLU A 332 -32.21 -0.93 -50.17
C GLU A 332 -31.81 -2.40 -50.35
N VAL A 333 -32.78 -3.32 -50.45
CA VAL A 333 -32.59 -4.65 -51.07
C VAL A 333 -33.91 -5.11 -51.75
N LEU A 334 -33.81 -5.45 -53.05
CA LEU A 334 -34.81 -6.12 -53.93
C LEU A 334 -36.10 -5.33 -54.21
N ASP A 335 -36.32 -4.71 -55.38
CA ASP A 335 -36.30 -5.17 -56.78
C ASP A 335 -37.57 -5.92 -57.24
N THR A 336 -38.03 -5.58 -58.46
CA THR A 336 -39.17 -6.09 -59.23
C THR A 336 -40.58 -6.04 -58.59
N VAL A 337 -41.46 -5.20 -59.16
CA VAL A 337 -42.61 -5.62 -60.02
C VAL A 337 -43.43 -4.39 -60.45
N GLY A 338 -43.94 -4.41 -61.70
CA GLY A 338 -45.07 -3.64 -62.26
C GLY A 338 -45.35 -2.22 -61.73
N LYS A 339 -45.17 -1.16 -62.53
CA LYS A 339 -46.17 -0.73 -63.51
C LYS A 339 -47.62 -1.11 -63.11
N GLU A 340 -48.36 -0.18 -62.52
CA GLU A 340 -49.71 0.15 -62.99
C GLU A 340 -50.20 1.51 -62.45
N THR A 341 -50.65 2.34 -63.40
CA THR A 341 -51.77 3.29 -63.36
C THR A 341 -52.51 3.49 -62.02
N ALA A 342 -52.60 4.71 -61.49
CA ALA A 342 -53.54 5.76 -61.92
C ALA A 342 -55.04 5.40 -61.74
N SER A 343 -55.77 6.31 -61.09
CA SER A 343 -57.24 6.43 -61.02
C SER A 343 -58.01 5.57 -59.98
N ARG A 344 -58.41 6.22 -58.87
CA ARG A 344 -59.81 6.47 -58.43
C ARG A 344 -59.81 6.85 -56.94
N ASN A 345 -60.12 8.10 -56.57
CA ASN A 345 -61.49 8.60 -56.40
C ASN A 345 -62.42 7.66 -55.61
N TYR A 346 -62.42 7.84 -54.29
CA TYR A 346 -63.63 7.96 -53.48
C TYR A 346 -63.43 9.23 -52.62
N LEU A 347 -64.03 10.37 -52.96
CA LEU A 347 -65.37 10.78 -52.52
C LEU A 347 -65.51 10.61 -51.00
N LEU A 348 -65.41 11.67 -50.18
CA LEU A 348 -66.43 12.71 -49.94
C LEU A 348 -67.85 12.14 -49.76
N LYS A 349 -68.51 12.57 -48.66
CA LYS A 349 -69.70 11.98 -47.99
C LYS A 349 -69.28 10.76 -47.14
N VAL A 350 -69.61 10.65 -45.86
CA VAL A 350 -70.87 10.98 -45.16
C VAL A 350 -70.57 11.85 -43.92
N ILE A 351 -70.94 13.14 -43.93
CA ILE A 351 -72.10 13.72 -43.20
C ILE A 351 -71.94 13.71 -41.67
N GLN A 352 -71.91 14.91 -41.06
CA GLN A 352 -72.14 15.13 -39.63
C GLN A 352 -73.51 14.55 -39.23
N TYR A 353 -73.65 13.86 -38.09
CA TYR A 353 -74.94 13.82 -37.39
C TYR A 353 -74.78 13.49 -35.88
N ASN A 354 -75.26 14.43 -35.05
CA ASN A 354 -75.80 14.29 -33.69
C ASN A 354 -74.93 13.95 -32.45
N ASN A 355 -74.79 15.00 -31.64
CA ASN A 355 -75.31 15.15 -30.26
C ASN A 355 -74.69 14.40 -29.06
N THR A 356 -74.07 15.24 -28.22
CA THR A 356 -74.16 15.29 -26.75
C THR A 356 -75.37 14.62 -26.06
N THR A 357 -75.09 13.75 -25.09
CA THR A 357 -75.72 13.54 -23.75
C THR A 357 -75.01 12.31 -23.12
N LEU A 358 -74.75 12.15 -21.81
CA LEU A 358 -75.25 12.76 -20.59
C LEU A 358 -74.13 13.16 -19.60
N SER A 359 -74.49 13.98 -18.61
CA SER A 359 -73.69 14.34 -17.44
C SER A 359 -74.10 13.56 -16.16
N ASN A 360 -73.19 13.53 -15.18
CA ASN A 360 -73.42 13.50 -13.72
C ASN A 360 -74.35 12.44 -13.08
N SER A 361 -73.71 11.45 -12.42
CA SER A 361 -73.98 11.04 -11.02
C SER A 361 -72.74 10.24 -10.54
N ASN A 362 -72.34 10.15 -9.26
CA ASN A 362 -72.97 10.47 -7.98
C ASN A 362 -71.93 10.97 -6.95
N LYS A 363 -72.37 11.75 -5.96
CA LYS A 363 -71.66 11.97 -4.68
C LYS A 363 -72.45 11.29 -3.55
N ASN A 364 -71.74 10.81 -2.53
CA ASN A 364 -72.19 10.45 -1.18
C ASN A 364 -73.18 9.28 -1.01
N THR A 365 -72.77 8.26 -0.25
CA THR A 365 -73.44 7.82 1.01
C THR A 365 -72.72 6.63 1.65
N LYS A 366 -71.82 6.88 2.62
CA LYS A 366 -71.86 6.37 4.00
C LYS A 366 -70.65 6.85 4.79
#